data_AF-A0A1V5WQE8-F1
#
_entry.id   AF-A0A1V5WQE8-F1
#
_cell.length_a   1.000
_cell.length_b   1.000
_cell.length_c   1.000
_cell.angle_alpha   90.00
_cell.angle_beta   90.00
_cell.angle_gamma   90.00
#
_symmetry.space_group_name_H-M   'P 1'
#
loop_
_entity.id
_entity.type
_entity.pdbx_description
1 polymer ?
#
loop_
_entity_poly.entity_id
_entity_poly.type
_entity_poly.pdbx_seq_one_letter_code
_entity_poly.pdbx_strand_id
1 'polypeptide(L)'
;MSKESISVGLDIGSTKVVTCVGKFDSGIIDIMGIGQAQNQGMRKGVIVDIEETVSAISASLEEAERMAGMALKNAVIGIDGPHIESTSSKGVIAVSRTDGEISEQDVERVIQAARAIPNRPNREILHSIPINFVIDGQDVVKDPLGMSAIRLEVDTQIISTSTNAIKNLERCVEQSGISPIEIIFSPMATAKVLLSKRQMEIGVILIDIGAASTSYAIFEEGDLIHCGVIPIGSAHITNDIAIGLRTSIEIAEVLKVKYGFALPDKVSEKDEVQLKSIDKREDGPVSVKYISEIIEARLKEILLIVRSRLEEIDRDGTLPAGVILTGGGCKLEGIIELSKETLRLPAQIGTPLVEVNGLVDKVDDPVYATSVGLMLWGKDKTAPAFQLDSGSVSGILDKAKGFLKQFMP
;
A
#
# COMPACT_ATOMS: atom_id res chain seq x y z
N MET A 1 -33.03 7.24 -1.78
CA MET A 1 -31.93 7.81 -2.56
C MET A 1 -30.66 7.21 -1.99
N SER A 2 -29.94 6.40 -2.76
CA SER A 2 -28.61 5.90 -2.38
C SER A 2 -27.73 7.10 -2.04
N LYS A 3 -27.08 7.07 -0.88
CA LYS A 3 -26.11 8.11 -0.51
C LYS A 3 -24.95 8.01 -1.49
N GLU A 4 -24.76 9.03 -2.32
CA GLU A 4 -23.52 9.20 -3.06
C GLU A 4 -22.40 9.37 -2.04
N SER A 5 -21.44 8.44 -2.02
CA SER A 5 -20.20 8.59 -1.28
C SER A 5 -19.07 8.81 -2.28
N ILE A 6 -18.23 9.79 -1.98
CA ILE A 6 -17.02 10.10 -2.75
C ILE A 6 -15.86 9.78 -1.85
N SER A 7 -14.88 9.06 -2.38
CA SER A 7 -13.65 8.76 -1.66
C SER A 7 -12.43 9.14 -2.47
N VAL A 8 -11.33 9.39 -1.75
CA VAL A 8 -10.05 9.81 -2.31
C VAL A 8 -8.98 8.92 -1.72
N GLY A 9 -8.16 8.33 -2.60
CA GLY A 9 -6.94 7.63 -2.25
C GLY A 9 -5.73 8.45 -2.66
N LEU A 10 -4.76 8.61 -1.75
CA LEU A 10 -3.51 9.32 -2.01
C LEU A 10 -2.32 8.39 -1.73
N ASP A 11 -1.65 7.97 -2.81
CA ASP A 11 -0.44 7.15 -2.75
C ASP A 11 0.80 8.06 -2.92
N ILE A 12 1.62 8.15 -1.87
CA ILE A 12 2.82 9.00 -1.84
C ILE A 12 4.05 8.11 -2.03
N GLY A 13 4.34 7.82 -3.29
CA GLY A 13 5.48 7.01 -3.70
C GLY A 13 6.78 7.80 -3.80
N SER A 14 7.91 7.08 -3.81
CA SER A 14 9.25 7.70 -3.82
C SER A 14 9.61 8.48 -5.09
N THR A 15 9.00 8.14 -6.22
CA THR A 15 9.23 8.81 -7.51
C THR A 15 8.01 9.57 -8.02
N LYS A 16 6.83 9.31 -7.44
CA LYS A 16 5.59 9.97 -7.81
C LYS A 16 4.55 9.92 -6.72
N VAL A 17 3.66 10.89 -6.73
CA VAL A 17 2.41 10.89 -5.99
C VAL A 17 1.27 10.60 -6.96
N VAL A 18 0.28 9.82 -6.53
CA VAL A 18 -0.91 9.49 -7.31
C VAL A 18 -2.14 9.71 -6.44
N THR A 19 -3.07 10.53 -6.94
CA THR A 19 -4.38 10.79 -6.33
C THR A 19 -5.46 10.12 -7.17
N CYS A 20 -6.30 9.31 -6.56
CA CYS A 20 -7.47 8.71 -7.21
C CYS A 20 -8.76 9.17 -6.52
N VAL A 21 -9.71 9.68 -7.29
CA VAL A 21 -11.04 10.12 -6.84
C VAL A 21 -12.10 9.20 -7.43
N GLY A 22 -12.91 8.59 -6.58
CA GLY A 22 -13.97 7.70 -7.02
C GLY A 22 -15.31 8.02 -6.36
N LYS A 23 -16.38 7.82 -7.12
CA LYS A 23 -17.76 7.91 -6.68
C LYS A 23 -18.37 6.52 -6.60
N PHE A 24 -19.09 6.24 -5.52
CA PHE A 24 -19.81 5.00 -5.34
C PHE A 24 -21.30 5.28 -5.48
N ASP A 25 -21.92 4.67 -6.49
CA ASP A 25 -23.37 4.69 -6.64
C ASP A 25 -23.88 3.29 -6.95
N SER A 26 -24.81 2.81 -6.13
CA SER A 26 -25.59 1.59 -6.39
C SER A 26 -24.74 0.33 -6.69
N GLY A 27 -23.54 0.25 -6.10
CA GLY A 27 -22.60 -0.87 -6.27
C GLY A 27 -21.58 -0.68 -7.39
N ILE A 28 -21.74 0.34 -8.23
CA ILE A 28 -20.82 0.70 -9.30
C ILE A 28 -19.81 1.72 -8.77
N ILE A 29 -18.55 1.54 -9.17
CA ILE A 29 -17.46 2.47 -8.87
C ILE A 29 -17.19 3.29 -10.13
N ASP A 30 -17.31 4.61 -10.04
CA ASP A 30 -17.00 5.52 -11.12
C ASP A 30 -15.76 6.35 -10.78
N ILE A 31 -14.70 6.20 -11.57
CA ILE A 31 -13.45 6.93 -11.36
C ILE A 31 -13.59 8.32 -11.97
N MET A 32 -13.76 9.32 -11.10
CA MET A 32 -13.99 10.71 -11.50
C MET A 32 -12.70 11.45 -11.89
N GLY A 33 -11.57 11.10 -11.29
CA GLY A 33 -10.30 11.78 -11.54
C GLY A 33 -9.08 11.01 -11.06
N ILE A 34 -8.00 11.08 -11.83
CA ILE A 34 -6.68 10.56 -11.46
C ILE A 34 -5.66 11.64 -11.71
N GLY A 35 -5.02 12.13 -10.66
CA GLY A 35 -3.90 13.04 -10.74
C GLY A 35 -2.58 12.33 -10.43
N GLN A 36 -1.50 12.79 -11.05
CA GLN A 36 -0.16 12.27 -10.79
C GLN A 36 0.89 13.38 -10.86
N ALA A 37 1.89 13.32 -10.00
CA ALA A 37 3.02 14.24 -10.02
C ALA A 37 4.32 13.51 -9.73
N GLN A 38 5.44 14.00 -10.27
CA GLN A 38 6.74 13.50 -9.88
C GLN A 38 7.05 13.90 -8.43
N ASN A 39 7.68 12.99 -7.70
CA ASN A 39 8.11 13.23 -6.33
C ASN A 39 9.62 13.09 -6.22
N GLN A 40 10.27 14.10 -5.65
CA GLN A 40 11.72 14.11 -5.40
C GLN A 40 12.06 14.25 -3.92
N GLY A 41 11.05 14.50 -3.06
CA GLY A 41 11.24 14.73 -1.63
C GLY A 41 11.42 13.47 -0.78
N MET A 42 11.44 12.30 -1.42
CA MET A 42 11.64 11.01 -0.76
C MET A 42 12.95 10.35 -1.13
N ARG A 43 13.52 9.61 -0.19
CA ARG A 43 14.67 8.73 -0.38
C ARG A 43 14.44 7.42 0.35
N LYS A 44 14.61 6.29 -0.34
CA LYS A 44 14.43 4.93 0.22
C LYS A 44 13.08 4.74 0.93
N GLY A 45 11.98 5.29 0.38
CA GLY A 45 10.65 5.19 1.00
C GLY A 45 10.44 6.06 2.24
N VAL A 46 11.32 7.05 2.49
CA VAL A 46 11.19 7.98 3.62
C VAL A 46 11.21 9.42 3.11
N ILE A 47 10.34 10.27 3.65
CA ILE A 47 10.32 11.71 3.35
C ILE A 47 11.55 12.37 3.97
N VAL A 48 12.38 12.96 3.12
CA VAL A 48 13.59 13.71 3.51
C VAL A 48 13.48 15.20 3.23
N ASP A 49 12.58 15.58 2.32
CA ASP A 49 12.26 16.96 1.99
C ASP A 49 10.74 17.14 2.00
N ILE A 50 10.26 17.94 2.96
CA ILE A 50 8.83 18.19 3.18
C ILE A 50 8.29 19.08 2.06
N GLU A 51 9.04 20.09 1.61
CA GLU A 51 8.55 21.09 0.65
C GLU A 51 8.36 20.48 -0.74
N GLU A 52 9.35 19.69 -1.19
CA GLU A 52 9.24 18.95 -2.45
C GLU A 52 8.11 17.92 -2.42
N THR A 53 7.91 17.24 -1.29
CA THR A 53 6.81 16.27 -1.14
C THR A 53 5.44 16.97 -1.14
N VAL A 54 5.31 18.11 -0.45
CA VAL A 54 4.09 18.94 -0.47
C VAL A 54 3.79 19.43 -1.88
N SER A 55 4.81 19.90 -2.62
CA SER A 55 4.63 20.35 -4.01
C SER A 55 4.10 19.22 -4.90
N ALA A 56 4.65 18.01 -4.77
CA ALA A 56 4.19 16.84 -5.51
C ALA A 56 2.76 16.43 -5.14
N ILE A 57 2.41 16.45 -3.85
CA ILE A 57 1.04 16.16 -3.40
C ILE A 57 0.06 17.19 -3.97
N SER A 58 0.34 18.49 -3.80
CA SER A 58 -0.52 19.56 -4.31
C SER A 58 -0.74 19.45 -5.82
N ALA A 59 0.31 19.21 -6.61
CA ALA A 59 0.19 19.03 -8.06
C ALA A 59 -0.68 17.82 -8.44
N SER A 60 -0.54 16.70 -7.72
CA SER A 60 -1.38 15.51 -7.93
C SER A 60 -2.84 15.76 -7.53
N LEU A 61 -3.08 16.50 -6.45
CA LEU A 61 -4.42 16.90 -6.03
C LEU A 61 -5.07 17.83 -7.04
N GLU A 62 -4.38 18.88 -7.49
CA GLU A 62 -4.90 19.84 -8.49
C GLU A 62 -5.30 19.15 -9.80
N GLU A 63 -4.49 18.19 -10.29
CA GLU A 63 -4.84 17.43 -11.49
C GLU A 63 -6.10 16.58 -11.28
N ALA A 64 -6.21 15.90 -10.13
CA ALA A 64 -7.37 15.08 -9.79
C ALA A 64 -8.64 15.93 -9.59
N GLU A 65 -8.54 17.07 -8.92
CA GLU A 65 -9.63 18.04 -8.71
C GLU A 65 -10.17 18.58 -10.03
N ARG A 66 -9.26 18.95 -10.94
CA ARG A 66 -9.63 19.44 -12.27
C ARG A 66 -10.38 18.38 -13.07
N MET A 67 -9.98 17.12 -12.97
CA MET A 67 -10.66 16.01 -13.66
C MET A 67 -12.02 15.68 -13.03
N ALA A 68 -12.08 15.64 -11.70
CA ALA A 68 -13.31 15.34 -10.95
C ALA A 68 -14.30 16.52 -10.92
N GLY A 69 -13.85 17.73 -11.24
CA GLY A 69 -14.66 18.95 -11.20
C GLY A 69 -15.05 19.39 -9.79
N MET A 70 -14.25 19.01 -8.77
CA MET A 70 -14.57 19.30 -7.37
C MET A 70 -13.31 19.42 -6.51
N ALA A 71 -13.41 20.20 -5.44
CA ALA A 71 -12.34 20.32 -4.45
C ALA A 71 -12.30 19.11 -3.52
N LEU A 72 -11.11 18.61 -3.23
CA LEU A 72 -10.87 17.50 -2.31
C LEU A 72 -10.56 18.07 -0.92
N LYS A 73 -11.06 17.41 0.12
CA LYS A 73 -10.86 17.85 1.52
C LYS A 73 -10.14 16.83 2.38
N ASN A 74 -10.40 15.55 2.12
CA ASN A 74 -9.83 14.46 2.90
C ASN A 74 -9.46 13.30 1.97
N ALA A 75 -8.47 12.50 2.38
CA ALA A 75 -8.06 11.30 1.65
C ALA A 75 -7.62 10.17 2.58
N VAL A 76 -7.73 8.93 2.12
CA VAL A 76 -7.03 7.78 2.71
C VAL A 76 -5.62 7.76 2.15
N ILE A 77 -4.63 7.72 3.04
CA ILE A 77 -3.22 7.87 2.68
C ILE A 77 -2.52 6.52 2.74
N GLY A 78 -1.79 6.18 1.69
CA GLY A 78 -0.90 5.02 1.69
C GLY A 78 0.40 5.36 2.39
N ILE A 79 0.82 4.49 3.32
CA ILE A 79 2.18 4.49 3.84
C ILE A 79 2.86 3.18 3.44
N ASP A 80 4.07 3.32 2.91
CA ASP A 80 4.99 2.24 2.61
C ASP A 80 6.41 2.70 2.98
N GLY A 81 7.33 1.77 3.19
CA GLY A 81 8.74 2.04 3.42
C GLY A 81 9.38 1.15 4.48
N PRO A 82 10.72 1.18 4.58
CA PRO A 82 11.50 0.24 5.40
C PRO A 82 11.32 0.40 6.91
N HIS A 83 10.53 1.38 7.34
CA HIS A 83 10.20 1.66 8.73
C HIS A 83 8.96 0.86 9.20
N ILE A 84 8.25 0.18 8.28
CA ILE A 84 7.17 -0.75 8.57
C ILE A 84 7.73 -2.06 9.13
N GLU A 85 7.14 -2.52 10.23
CA GLU A 85 7.42 -3.83 10.82
C GLU A 85 6.12 -4.57 11.09
N SER A 86 6.14 -5.87 10.83
CA SER A 86 5.04 -6.80 11.06
C SER A 86 5.43 -7.76 12.17
N THR A 87 4.57 -7.96 13.16
CA THR A 87 4.87 -8.84 14.31
C THR A 87 3.62 -9.52 14.80
N SER A 88 3.71 -10.82 15.04
CA SER A 88 2.65 -11.56 15.74
C SER A 88 2.68 -11.23 17.23
N SER A 89 1.51 -10.95 17.80
CA SER A 89 1.33 -10.68 19.22
C SER A 89 0.13 -11.44 19.75
N LYS A 90 0.21 -11.89 21.01
CA LYS A 90 -0.88 -12.61 21.69
C LYS A 90 -1.48 -11.73 22.77
N GLY A 91 -2.80 -11.61 22.78
CA GLY A 91 -3.55 -10.98 23.86
C GLY A 91 -4.29 -12.04 24.68
N VAL A 92 -4.39 -11.86 25.99
CA VAL A 92 -5.10 -12.78 26.88
C VAL A 92 -5.88 -12.00 27.92
N ILE A 93 -7.16 -12.34 28.10
CA ILE A 93 -8.01 -11.78 29.15
C ILE A 93 -8.86 -12.87 29.82
N ALA A 94 -9.35 -12.55 31.02
CA ALA A 94 -10.43 -13.30 31.65
C ALA A 94 -11.79 -12.70 31.28
N VAL A 95 -12.73 -13.54 30.85
CA VAL A 95 -14.12 -13.14 30.59
C VAL A 95 -14.78 -12.84 31.92
N SER A 96 -15.21 -11.60 32.10
CA SER A 96 -15.51 -11.07 33.44
C SER A 96 -16.99 -11.22 33.82
N ARG A 97 -17.83 -11.69 32.91
CA ARG A 97 -19.28 -11.79 33.11
C ARG A 97 -19.66 -13.07 33.83
N THR A 98 -20.68 -13.00 34.67
CA THR A 98 -21.22 -14.13 35.44
C THR A 98 -21.82 -15.25 34.59
N ASP A 99 -22.30 -14.93 33.38
CA ASP A 99 -22.81 -15.89 32.39
C ASP A 99 -21.68 -16.56 31.58
N GLY A 100 -20.45 -16.04 31.67
CA GLY A 100 -19.30 -16.49 30.89
C GLY A 100 -19.39 -16.19 29.40
N GLU A 101 -20.38 -15.41 28.96
CA GLU A 101 -20.60 -15.11 27.54
C GLU A 101 -19.62 -14.03 27.07
N ILE A 102 -18.97 -14.28 25.93
CA ILE A 102 -18.05 -13.33 25.30
C ILE A 102 -18.85 -12.23 24.62
N SER A 103 -18.63 -11.00 25.07
CA SER A 103 -19.23 -9.79 24.50
C SER A 103 -18.26 -9.04 23.58
N GLU A 104 -18.78 -8.06 22.81
CA GLU A 104 -17.95 -7.18 21.98
C GLU A 104 -16.86 -6.45 22.79
N GLN A 105 -17.17 -6.09 24.05
CA GLN A 105 -16.20 -5.47 24.96
C GLN A 105 -15.08 -6.43 25.34
N ASP A 106 -15.34 -7.74 25.45
CA ASP A 106 -14.30 -8.74 25.69
C ASP A 106 -13.38 -8.87 24.47
N VAL A 107 -13.95 -8.89 23.26
CA VAL A 107 -13.20 -8.90 22.00
C VAL A 107 -12.31 -7.66 21.87
N GLU A 108 -12.85 -6.47 22.15
CA GLU A 108 -12.06 -5.24 22.13
C GLU A 108 -10.92 -5.30 23.17
N ARG A 109 -11.21 -5.72 24.40
CA ARG A 109 -10.21 -5.81 25.48
C ARG A 109 -9.09 -6.79 25.14
N VAL A 110 -9.39 -7.96 24.56
CA VAL A 110 -8.36 -8.95 24.22
C VAL A 110 -7.48 -8.45 23.08
N ILE A 111 -8.05 -7.75 22.10
CA ILE A 111 -7.28 -7.11 21.01
C ILE A 111 -6.39 -5.99 21.59
N GLN A 112 -6.90 -5.16 22.52
CA GLN A 112 -6.07 -4.14 23.17
C GLN A 112 -4.94 -4.76 23.99
N ALA A 113 -5.16 -5.91 24.64
CA ALA A 113 -4.11 -6.64 25.33
C ALA A 113 -3.02 -7.12 24.35
N ALA A 114 -3.38 -7.57 23.14
CA ALA A 114 -2.42 -7.95 22.11
C ALA A 114 -1.59 -6.75 21.59
N ARG A 115 -2.11 -5.52 21.70
CA ARG A 115 -1.38 -4.29 21.30
C ARG A 115 -0.30 -3.88 22.31
N ALA A 116 -0.32 -4.40 23.53
CA ALA A 116 0.63 -4.07 24.59
C ALA A 116 2.00 -4.74 24.38
N ILE A 117 2.67 -4.45 23.26
CA ILE A 117 3.99 -4.99 22.94
C ILE A 117 5.08 -4.21 23.70
N PRO A 118 5.90 -4.88 24.54
CA PRO A 118 6.98 -4.21 25.27
C PRO A 118 8.02 -3.55 24.36
N ASN A 119 8.65 -2.48 24.85
CA ASN A 119 9.88 -1.90 24.30
C ASN A 119 9.84 -1.46 22.82
N ARG A 120 8.87 -0.62 22.45
CA ARG A 120 8.81 0.04 21.13
C ARG A 120 8.90 1.57 21.21
N PRO A 121 10.05 2.15 21.63
CA PRO A 121 10.22 3.60 21.58
C PRO A 121 10.14 4.09 20.13
N ASN A 122 9.50 5.24 19.91
CA ASN A 122 9.37 5.90 18.60
C ASN A 122 8.65 5.09 17.51
N ARG A 123 7.79 4.14 17.88
CA ARG A 123 6.92 3.42 16.95
C ARG A 123 5.46 3.57 17.33
N GLU A 124 4.61 3.56 16.31
CA GLU A 124 3.15 3.59 16.43
C GLU A 124 2.56 2.37 15.73
N ILE A 125 1.46 1.85 16.30
CA ILE A 125 0.72 0.73 15.71
C ILE A 125 -0.21 1.30 14.64
N LEU A 126 0.01 0.88 13.40
CA LEU A 126 -0.81 1.27 12.25
C LEU A 126 -2.05 0.37 12.15
N HIS A 127 -1.86 -0.95 12.22
CA HIS A 127 -2.94 -1.94 12.13
C HIS A 127 -2.81 -3.03 13.20
N SER A 128 -3.94 -3.55 13.65
CA SER A 128 -4.03 -4.72 14.52
C SER A 128 -5.07 -5.65 13.95
N ILE A 129 -4.61 -6.75 13.37
CA ILE A 129 -5.43 -7.68 12.58
C ILE A 129 -5.56 -8.98 13.37
N PRO A 130 -6.72 -9.26 14.00
CA PRO A 130 -6.94 -10.53 14.68
C PRO A 130 -6.99 -11.67 13.64
N ILE A 131 -6.22 -12.73 13.86
CA ILE A 131 -6.14 -13.89 12.97
C ILE A 131 -7.10 -14.99 13.45
N ASN A 132 -7.07 -15.28 14.74
CA ASN A 132 -7.95 -16.22 15.40
C ASN A 132 -8.06 -15.90 16.89
N PHE A 133 -9.09 -16.47 17.51
CA PHE A 133 -9.33 -16.43 18.94
C PHE A 133 -9.21 -17.84 19.50
N VAL A 134 -8.66 -17.96 20.70
CA VAL A 134 -8.57 -19.22 21.43
C VAL A 134 -9.43 -19.14 22.68
N ILE A 135 -10.38 -20.06 22.79
CA ILE A 135 -11.30 -20.16 23.93
C ILE A 135 -10.80 -21.25 24.87
N ASP A 136 -10.59 -20.87 26.14
CA ASP A 136 -10.16 -21.76 27.23
C ASP A 136 -8.91 -22.63 26.91
N GLY A 137 -8.08 -22.16 25.97
CA GLY A 137 -6.86 -22.84 25.53
C GLY A 137 -7.08 -24.08 24.66
N GLN A 138 -8.29 -24.28 24.12
CA GLN A 138 -8.64 -25.48 23.34
C GLN A 138 -9.20 -25.14 21.96
N ASP A 139 -10.30 -24.37 21.91
CA ASP A 139 -11.02 -24.13 20.67
C ASP A 139 -10.48 -22.89 19.95
N VAL A 140 -10.12 -23.06 18.67
CA VAL A 140 -9.69 -21.97 17.79
C VAL A 140 -10.86 -21.55 16.90
N VAL A 141 -11.28 -20.29 17.01
CA VAL A 141 -12.42 -19.74 16.27
C VAL A 141 -12.08 -18.41 15.61
N LYS A 142 -12.75 -18.06 14.52
CA LYS A 142 -12.61 -16.75 13.86
C LYS A 142 -13.42 -15.66 14.56
N ASP A 143 -14.62 -16.00 15.03
CA ASP A 143 -15.52 -15.08 15.74
C ASP A 143 -15.97 -15.73 17.06
N PRO A 144 -15.53 -15.21 18.23
CA PRO A 144 -15.88 -15.76 19.53
C PRO A 144 -17.15 -15.14 20.12
N LEU A 145 -17.79 -14.16 19.45
CA LEU A 145 -18.92 -13.41 20.01
C LEU A 145 -20.10 -14.33 20.33
N GLY A 146 -20.62 -14.23 21.57
CA GLY A 146 -21.74 -15.05 22.05
C GLY A 146 -21.36 -16.46 22.49
N MET A 147 -20.08 -16.85 22.39
CA MET A 147 -19.59 -18.12 22.94
C MET A 147 -19.33 -18.00 24.45
N SER A 148 -19.34 -19.12 25.17
CA SER A 148 -19.01 -19.14 26.60
C SER A 148 -17.53 -19.47 26.82
N ALA A 149 -16.84 -18.69 27.65
CA ALA A 149 -15.44 -18.91 28.01
C ALA A 149 -15.12 -18.35 29.40
N ILE A 150 -14.09 -18.89 30.03
CA ILE A 150 -13.45 -18.28 31.21
C ILE A 150 -12.25 -17.43 30.78
N ARG A 151 -11.50 -17.93 29.78
CA ARG A 151 -10.31 -17.30 29.22
C ARG A 151 -10.49 -17.12 27.72
N LEU A 152 -10.22 -15.89 27.26
CA LEU A 152 -10.20 -15.55 25.85
C LEU A 152 -8.79 -15.09 25.47
N GLU A 153 -8.26 -15.67 24.40
CA GLU A 153 -6.99 -15.29 23.79
C GLU A 153 -7.21 -14.85 22.35
N VAL A 154 -6.31 -14.03 21.83
CA VAL A 154 -6.29 -13.63 20.43
C VAL A 154 -4.87 -13.69 19.89
N ASP A 155 -4.70 -14.30 18.73
CA ASP A 155 -3.49 -14.18 17.91
C ASP A 155 -3.70 -13.01 16.94
N THR A 156 -2.82 -12.02 16.99
CA THR A 156 -2.98 -10.76 16.23
C THR A 156 -1.71 -10.45 15.44
N GLN A 157 -1.89 -10.11 14.16
CA GLN A 157 -0.83 -9.51 13.36
C GLN A 157 -0.81 -7.99 13.58
N ILE A 158 0.29 -7.49 14.15
CA ILE A 158 0.49 -6.07 14.44
C ILE A 158 1.41 -5.48 13.38
N ILE A 159 0.89 -4.51 12.64
CA ILE A 159 1.68 -3.66 11.75
C ILE A 159 1.99 -2.38 12.50
N SER A 160 3.27 -2.06 12.62
CA SER A 160 3.73 -0.82 13.24
C SER A 160 4.67 -0.07 12.33
N THR A 161 4.86 1.20 12.61
CA THR A 161 5.71 2.08 11.82
C THR A 161 6.40 3.12 12.71
N SER A 162 7.37 3.86 12.16
CA SER A 162 8.04 4.95 12.88
C SER A 162 7.09 6.12 13.13
N THR A 163 7.02 6.61 14.37
CA THR A 163 6.26 7.83 14.74
C THR A 163 6.66 9.02 13.88
N ASN A 164 7.94 9.17 13.54
CA ASN A 164 8.41 10.28 12.73
C ASN A 164 7.90 10.19 11.29
N ALA A 165 7.76 8.97 10.76
CA ALA A 165 7.26 8.78 9.41
C ALA A 165 5.78 9.17 9.31
N ILE A 166 4.96 8.79 10.29
CA ILE A 166 3.55 9.24 10.38
C ILE A 166 3.49 10.76 10.45
N LYS A 167 4.21 11.38 11.40
CA LYS A 167 4.17 12.84 11.58
C LYS A 167 4.60 13.62 10.34
N ASN A 168 5.65 13.16 9.65
CA ASN A 168 6.09 13.80 8.41
C ASN A 168 5.06 13.64 7.30
N LEU A 169 4.44 12.47 7.19
CA LEU A 169 3.39 12.19 6.22
C LEU A 169 2.16 13.06 6.47
N GLU A 170 1.64 13.08 7.70
CA GLU A 170 0.52 13.93 8.12
C GLU A 170 0.80 15.40 7.82
N ARG A 171 1.98 15.89 8.19
CA ARG A 171 2.39 17.27 7.92
C ARG A 171 2.39 17.60 6.42
N CYS A 172 2.94 16.72 5.58
CA CYS A 172 2.93 16.94 4.13
C CYS A 172 1.50 17.00 3.57
N VAL A 173 0.63 16.09 4.01
CA VAL A 173 -0.77 16.03 3.57
C VAL A 173 -1.54 17.28 4.01
N GLU A 174 -1.43 17.67 5.28
CA GLU A 174 -2.08 18.86 5.84
C GLU A 174 -1.61 20.16 5.18
N GLN A 175 -0.31 20.31 4.93
CA GLN A 175 0.25 21.47 4.23
C GLN A 175 -0.16 21.56 2.77
N SER A 176 -0.60 20.44 2.17
CA SER A 176 -1.15 20.39 0.81
C SER A 176 -2.65 20.74 0.76
N GLY A 177 -3.27 21.06 1.90
CA GLY A 177 -4.63 21.57 1.98
C GLY A 177 -5.73 20.52 2.20
N ILE A 178 -5.37 19.26 2.49
CA ILE A 178 -6.33 18.20 2.79
C ILE A 178 -6.00 17.51 4.13
N SER A 179 -6.96 16.81 4.73
CA SER A 179 -6.77 16.07 5.97
C SER A 179 -6.74 14.54 5.74
N PRO A 180 -5.84 13.80 6.40
CA PRO A 180 -5.87 12.34 6.35
C PRO A 180 -7.12 11.80 7.07
N ILE A 181 -7.93 10.98 6.38
CA ILE A 181 -9.02 10.20 7.01
C ILE A 181 -8.41 9.06 7.82
N GLU A 182 -7.44 8.39 7.21
CA GLU A 182 -6.74 7.25 7.76
C GLU A 182 -5.44 7.06 6.99
N ILE A 183 -4.42 6.55 7.67
CA ILE A 183 -3.16 6.12 7.06
C ILE A 183 -3.14 4.60 7.08
N ILE A 184 -2.94 3.98 5.93
CA ILE A 184 -2.96 2.52 5.81
C ILE A 184 -1.73 1.97 5.12
N PHE A 185 -1.37 0.73 5.46
CA PHE A 185 -0.25 0.06 4.82
C PHE A 185 -0.63 -0.24 3.35
N SER A 186 0.11 0.35 2.41
CA SER A 186 -0.27 0.36 0.98
C SER A 186 -0.61 -1.01 0.39
N PRO A 187 0.12 -2.11 0.68
CA PRO A 187 -0.24 -3.44 0.20
C PRO A 187 -1.60 -3.96 0.65
N MET A 188 -2.13 -3.54 1.82
CA MET A 188 -3.48 -3.91 2.25
C MET A 188 -4.56 -3.27 1.38
N ALA A 189 -4.33 -2.01 0.98
CA ALA A 189 -5.19 -1.30 0.05
C ALA A 189 -5.17 -1.96 -1.32
N THR A 190 -3.95 -2.25 -1.80
CA THR A 190 -3.70 -2.86 -3.12
C THR A 190 -4.31 -4.26 -3.22
N ALA A 191 -4.25 -5.04 -2.14
CA ALA A 191 -4.85 -6.36 -2.05
C ALA A 191 -6.38 -6.34 -2.29
N LYS A 192 -7.09 -5.29 -1.84
CA LYS A 192 -8.54 -5.15 -2.11
C LYS A 192 -8.88 -5.03 -3.60
N VAL A 193 -7.93 -4.59 -4.41
CA VAL A 193 -8.12 -4.39 -5.86
C VAL A 193 -7.70 -5.62 -6.64
N LEU A 194 -6.55 -6.21 -6.28
CA LEU A 194 -5.89 -7.21 -7.11
C LEU A 194 -6.11 -8.66 -6.67
N LEU A 195 -6.54 -8.89 -5.43
CA LEU A 195 -6.69 -10.25 -4.89
C LEU A 195 -8.17 -10.61 -4.72
N SER A 196 -8.54 -11.79 -5.21
CA SER A 196 -9.84 -12.37 -4.94
C SER A 196 -9.89 -12.98 -3.53
N LYS A 197 -11.08 -13.04 -2.93
CA LYS A 197 -11.30 -13.75 -1.65
C LYS A 197 -10.77 -15.18 -1.68
N ARG A 198 -10.94 -15.87 -2.81
CA ARG A 198 -10.44 -17.25 -2.98
C ARG A 198 -8.92 -17.32 -2.91
N GLN A 199 -8.20 -16.36 -3.49
CA GLN A 199 -6.73 -16.33 -3.42
C GLN A 199 -6.25 -16.07 -2.00
N MET A 200 -6.88 -15.13 -1.29
CA MET A 200 -6.59 -14.85 0.12
C MET A 200 -6.89 -16.06 1.02
N GLU A 201 -7.94 -16.82 0.71
CA GLU A 201 -8.32 -18.01 1.47
C GLU A 201 -7.29 -19.13 1.33
N ILE A 202 -6.91 -19.46 0.10
CA ILE A 202 -6.08 -20.64 -0.15
C ILE A 202 -4.58 -20.39 0.05
N GLY A 203 -4.13 -19.12 0.10
CA GLY A 203 -2.72 -18.76 0.29
C GLY A 203 -2.12 -18.02 -0.90
N VAL A 204 -1.82 -16.71 -0.75
CA VAL A 204 -1.27 -15.83 -1.80
C VAL A 204 -0.27 -14.82 -1.24
N ILE A 205 0.75 -14.46 -2.01
CA ILE A 205 1.62 -13.31 -1.74
C ILE A 205 1.41 -12.22 -2.80
N LEU A 206 1.12 -11.01 -2.34
CA LEU A 206 1.17 -9.80 -3.15
C LEU A 206 2.55 -9.18 -3.00
N ILE A 207 3.22 -8.86 -4.12
CA ILE A 207 4.52 -8.18 -4.16
C ILE A 207 4.39 -6.92 -5.02
N ASP A 208 4.60 -5.75 -4.42
CA ASP A 208 4.68 -4.47 -5.10
C ASP A 208 6.15 -4.07 -5.28
N ILE A 209 6.63 -4.10 -6.53
CA ILE A 209 7.97 -3.66 -6.88
C ILE A 209 7.91 -2.19 -7.29
N GLY A 210 8.06 -1.31 -6.31
CA GLY A 210 8.18 0.12 -6.49
C GLY A 210 9.58 0.55 -6.94
N ALA A 211 9.79 1.86 -7.08
CA ALA A 211 11.08 2.40 -7.49
C ALA A 211 12.16 2.27 -6.40
N ALA A 212 11.87 2.70 -5.18
CA ALA A 212 12.85 2.73 -4.09
C ALA A 212 12.81 1.49 -3.17
N SER A 213 11.68 0.79 -3.14
CA SER A 213 11.42 -0.34 -2.26
C SER A 213 10.53 -1.37 -2.93
N THR A 214 10.54 -2.57 -2.38
CA THR A 214 9.61 -3.66 -2.72
C THR A 214 8.85 -4.03 -1.46
N SER A 215 7.52 -3.89 -1.47
CA SER A 215 6.67 -4.28 -0.34
C SER A 215 5.91 -5.55 -0.65
N TYR A 216 5.55 -6.30 0.39
CA TYR A 216 4.82 -7.55 0.23
C TYR A 216 3.80 -7.76 1.35
N ALA A 217 2.75 -8.49 1.02
CA ALA A 217 1.69 -8.91 1.93
C ALA A 217 1.28 -10.35 1.63
N ILE A 218 1.26 -11.19 2.66
CA ILE A 218 0.98 -12.63 2.56
C ILE A 218 -0.33 -12.90 3.25
N PHE A 219 -1.25 -13.54 2.53
CA PHE A 219 -2.59 -13.85 3.00
C PHE A 219 -2.82 -15.36 2.98
N GLU A 220 -3.50 -15.87 4.01
CA GLU A 220 -3.95 -17.25 4.13
C GLU A 220 -5.19 -17.29 5.04
N GLU A 221 -6.13 -18.20 4.79
CA GLU A 221 -7.41 -18.28 5.52
C GLU A 221 -8.17 -16.94 5.58
N GLY A 222 -7.99 -16.11 4.55
CA GLY A 222 -8.64 -14.80 4.41
C GLY A 222 -7.93 -13.66 5.15
N ASP A 223 -6.93 -13.94 5.98
CA ASP A 223 -6.27 -12.94 6.83
C ASP A 223 -4.85 -12.59 6.37
N LEU A 224 -4.40 -11.39 6.71
CA LEU A 224 -3.00 -10.99 6.52
C LEU A 224 -2.13 -11.63 7.61
N ILE A 225 -1.37 -12.66 7.25
CA ILE A 225 -0.54 -13.41 8.20
C ILE A 225 0.88 -12.85 8.33
N HIS A 226 1.39 -12.17 7.30
CA HIS A 226 2.71 -11.57 7.31
C HIS A 226 2.84 -10.47 6.26
N CYS A 227 3.69 -9.47 6.51
CA CYS A 227 3.98 -8.42 5.55
C CYS A 227 5.31 -7.73 5.84
N GLY A 228 5.82 -6.97 4.89
CA GLY A 228 7.02 -6.20 5.10
C GLY A 228 7.45 -5.39 3.89
N VAL A 229 8.58 -4.70 4.06
CA VAL A 229 9.13 -3.80 3.04
C VAL A 229 10.64 -4.01 2.96
N ILE A 230 11.12 -4.23 1.74
CA ILE A 230 12.53 -4.38 1.40
C ILE A 230 13.00 -3.03 0.82
N PRO A 231 14.09 -2.41 1.32
CA PRO A 231 14.58 -1.12 0.84
C PRO A 231 15.33 -1.22 -0.50
N ILE A 232 14.85 -2.08 -1.40
CA ILE A 232 15.39 -2.31 -2.74
C ILE A 232 14.19 -2.38 -3.70
N GLY A 233 14.26 -1.63 -4.78
CA GLY A 233 13.21 -1.53 -5.81
C GLY A 233 13.80 -1.29 -7.20
N SER A 234 12.96 -1.04 -8.19
CA SER A 234 13.35 -0.98 -9.60
C SER A 234 14.30 0.15 -9.98
N ALA A 235 14.49 1.18 -9.13
CA ALA A 235 15.50 2.21 -9.34
C ALA A 235 16.93 1.69 -9.05
N HIS A 236 17.07 0.63 -8.25
CA HIS A 236 18.36 -0.01 -8.02
C HIS A 236 18.85 -0.72 -9.30
N ILE A 237 17.91 -1.29 -10.07
CA ILE A 237 18.20 -1.82 -11.41
C ILE A 237 18.77 -0.71 -12.31
N THR A 238 18.14 0.46 -12.31
CA THR A 238 18.62 1.63 -13.07
C THR A 238 20.03 2.04 -12.65
N ASN A 239 20.30 2.10 -11.35
CA ASN A 239 21.62 2.42 -10.83
C ASN A 239 22.66 1.39 -11.25
N ASP A 240 22.32 0.10 -11.20
CA ASP A 240 23.24 -0.98 -11.62
C ASP A 240 23.54 -0.90 -13.12
N ILE A 241 22.55 -0.61 -13.96
CA ILE A 241 22.74 -0.39 -15.40
C ILE A 241 23.66 0.82 -15.64
N ALA A 242 23.43 1.93 -14.94
CA ALA A 242 24.26 3.13 -15.06
C ALA A 242 25.72 2.85 -14.68
N ILE A 243 25.95 2.12 -13.58
CA ILE A 243 27.29 1.70 -13.16
C ILE A 243 27.92 0.74 -14.17
N GLY A 244 27.18 -0.30 -14.58
CA GLY A 244 27.65 -1.35 -15.48
C GLY A 244 28.01 -0.84 -16.88
N LEU A 245 27.24 0.13 -17.39
CA LEU A 245 27.47 0.77 -18.69
C LEU A 245 28.29 2.07 -18.61
N ARG A 246 28.57 2.57 -17.40
CA ARG A 246 29.22 3.87 -17.15
C ARG A 246 28.51 5.03 -17.85
N THR A 247 27.18 5.05 -17.74
CA THR A 247 26.29 6.07 -18.32
C THR A 247 25.49 6.80 -17.25
N SER A 248 24.69 7.80 -17.63
CA SER A 248 23.86 8.56 -16.68
C SER A 248 22.65 7.74 -16.20
N ILE A 249 22.08 8.11 -15.06
CA ILE A 249 20.86 7.48 -14.51
C ILE A 249 19.68 7.63 -15.49
N GLU A 250 19.58 8.78 -16.16
CA GLU A 250 18.52 9.07 -17.13
C GLU A 250 18.62 8.13 -18.34
N ILE A 251 19.82 7.93 -18.88
CA ILE A 251 20.04 7.00 -19.99
C ILE A 251 19.76 5.56 -19.55
N ALA A 252 20.24 5.18 -18.36
CA ALA A 252 20.00 3.86 -17.80
C ALA A 252 18.50 3.57 -17.58
N GLU A 253 17.72 4.57 -17.16
CA GLU A 253 16.26 4.41 -17.00
C GLU A 253 15.59 4.17 -18.34
N VAL A 254 15.98 4.93 -19.37
CA VAL A 254 15.48 4.74 -20.74
C VAL A 254 15.85 3.35 -21.24
N LEU A 255 17.07 2.88 -20.99
CA LEU A 255 17.51 1.55 -21.39
C LEU A 255 16.69 0.45 -20.70
N LYS A 256 16.51 0.56 -19.38
CA LYS A 256 15.72 -0.37 -18.57
C LYS A 256 14.26 -0.45 -19.07
N VAL A 257 13.63 0.70 -19.29
CA VAL A 257 12.21 0.76 -19.67
C VAL A 257 11.97 0.28 -21.11
N LYS A 258 12.88 0.59 -22.05
CA LYS A 258 12.68 0.28 -23.48
C LYS A 258 13.22 -1.08 -23.91
N TYR A 259 14.30 -1.55 -23.29
CA TYR A 259 15.04 -2.72 -23.74
C TYR A 259 15.27 -3.73 -22.62
N GLY A 260 14.72 -3.49 -21.42
CA GLY A 260 14.92 -4.35 -20.27
C GLY A 260 14.14 -5.66 -20.40
N PHE A 261 14.84 -6.77 -20.18
CA PHE A 261 14.25 -8.10 -20.09
C PHE A 261 14.86 -8.84 -18.91
N ALA A 262 14.06 -9.59 -18.16
CA ALA A 262 14.51 -10.28 -16.94
C ALA A 262 15.12 -11.66 -17.20
N LEU A 263 15.18 -12.13 -18.45
CA LEU A 263 15.67 -13.44 -18.84
C LEU A 263 16.78 -13.34 -19.91
N PRO A 264 18.06 -13.21 -19.52
CA PRO A 264 19.16 -12.97 -20.47
C PRO A 264 19.36 -14.12 -21.45
N ASP A 265 19.04 -15.36 -21.07
CA ASP A 265 19.15 -16.54 -21.94
C ASP A 265 18.20 -16.50 -23.15
N LYS A 266 17.16 -15.66 -23.09
CA LYS A 266 16.21 -15.44 -24.18
C LYS A 266 16.56 -14.21 -25.04
N VAL A 267 17.63 -13.49 -24.71
CA VAL A 267 18.13 -12.35 -25.49
C VAL A 267 19.20 -12.82 -26.47
N SER A 268 19.14 -12.35 -27.72
CA SER A 268 20.16 -12.64 -28.71
C SER A 268 21.48 -11.92 -28.37
N GLU A 269 22.61 -12.62 -28.51
CA GLU A 269 23.93 -12.03 -28.25
C GLU A 269 24.30 -10.90 -29.23
N LYS A 270 23.57 -10.78 -30.34
CA LYS A 270 23.79 -9.77 -31.38
C LYS A 270 22.94 -8.52 -31.18
N ASP A 271 22.05 -8.52 -30.20
CA ASP A 271 21.13 -7.42 -29.99
C ASP A 271 21.86 -6.27 -29.29
N GLU A 272 21.93 -5.13 -29.97
CA GLU A 272 22.65 -3.95 -29.51
C GLU A 272 21.78 -2.70 -29.61
N VAL A 273 21.97 -1.78 -28.66
CA VAL A 273 21.34 -0.46 -28.65
C VAL A 273 22.41 0.61 -28.86
N GLN A 274 22.20 1.49 -29.82
CA GLN A 274 23.06 2.65 -30.02
C GLN A 274 22.73 3.72 -28.98
N LEU A 275 23.64 4.01 -28.05
CA LEU A 275 23.40 5.03 -27.00
C LEU A 275 23.10 6.41 -27.58
N LYS A 276 23.66 6.71 -28.75
CA LYS A 276 23.43 7.94 -29.52
C LYS A 276 21.96 8.18 -29.89
N SER A 277 21.15 7.12 -29.94
CA SER A 277 19.70 7.22 -30.15
C SER A 277 18.94 7.75 -28.93
N ILE A 278 19.56 7.73 -27.74
CA ILE A 278 19.01 8.20 -26.47
C ILE A 278 19.59 9.58 -26.13
N ASP A 279 20.92 9.73 -26.13
CA ASP A 279 21.61 11.00 -25.94
C ASP A 279 22.66 11.18 -27.04
N LYS A 280 22.58 12.29 -27.78
CA LYS A 280 23.49 12.58 -28.91
C LYS A 280 24.96 12.75 -28.51
N ARG A 281 25.23 12.96 -27.22
CA ARG A 281 26.57 13.11 -26.64
C ARG A 281 27.24 11.78 -26.32
N GLU A 282 26.48 10.71 -26.27
CA GLU A 282 26.99 9.35 -26.08
C GLU A 282 27.35 8.73 -27.44
N ASP A 283 28.32 7.82 -27.42
CA ASP A 283 28.75 7.06 -28.57
C ASP A 283 28.88 5.57 -28.22
N GLY A 284 28.76 4.72 -29.24
CA GLY A 284 28.95 3.29 -29.12
C GLY A 284 27.67 2.49 -28.85
N PRO A 285 27.64 1.21 -29.27
CA PRO A 285 26.58 0.29 -28.93
C PRO A 285 26.74 -0.26 -27.50
N VAL A 286 25.62 -0.64 -26.90
CA VAL A 286 25.57 -1.47 -25.69
C VAL A 286 24.79 -2.74 -25.96
N SER A 287 25.24 -3.86 -25.38
CA SER A 287 24.57 -5.15 -25.54
C SER A 287 23.27 -5.20 -24.73
N VAL A 288 22.17 -5.59 -25.39
CA VAL A 288 20.88 -5.84 -24.71
C VAL A 288 21.00 -7.01 -23.75
N LYS A 289 21.78 -8.04 -24.10
CA LYS A 289 22.03 -9.20 -23.23
C LYS A 289 22.70 -8.78 -21.92
N TYR A 290 23.72 -7.92 -21.99
CA TYR A 290 24.37 -7.41 -20.79
C TYR A 290 23.43 -6.57 -19.91
N ILE A 291 22.56 -5.76 -20.50
CA ILE A 291 21.50 -5.05 -19.76
C ILE A 291 20.57 -6.05 -19.07
N SER A 292 20.17 -7.12 -19.77
CA SER A 292 19.31 -8.18 -19.23
C SER A 292 19.97 -8.96 -18.09
N GLU A 293 21.27 -9.24 -18.15
CA GLU A 293 22.04 -9.87 -17.07
C GLU A 293 22.04 -9.02 -15.79
N ILE A 294 22.22 -7.69 -15.93
CA ILE A 294 22.14 -6.76 -14.80
C ILE A 294 20.73 -6.74 -14.19
N ILE A 295 19.70 -6.71 -15.05
CA ILE A 295 18.29 -6.72 -14.63
C ILE A 295 17.94 -8.02 -13.89
N GLU A 296 18.29 -9.18 -14.44
CA GLU A 296 18.04 -10.47 -13.80
C GLU A 296 18.71 -10.52 -12.43
N ALA A 297 20.00 -10.16 -12.35
CA ALA A 297 20.74 -10.22 -11.09
C ALA A 297 20.04 -9.44 -9.97
N ARG A 298 19.61 -8.20 -10.24
CA ARG A 298 18.94 -7.36 -9.24
C ARG A 298 17.52 -7.82 -8.93
N LEU A 299 16.73 -8.23 -9.93
CA LEU A 299 15.38 -8.74 -9.69
C LEU A 299 15.43 -10.04 -8.88
N LYS A 300 16.36 -10.94 -9.22
CA LYS A 300 16.58 -12.19 -8.50
C LYS A 300 16.99 -11.95 -7.05
N GLU A 301 17.84 -10.96 -6.80
CA GLU A 301 18.18 -10.55 -5.42
C GLU A 301 16.93 -10.09 -4.64
N ILE A 302 16.09 -9.23 -5.23
CA ILE A 302 14.84 -8.78 -4.59
C ILE A 302 13.94 -9.98 -4.26
N LEU A 303 13.74 -10.88 -5.24
CA LEU A 303 12.89 -12.06 -5.08
C LEU A 303 13.46 -13.07 -4.09
N LEU A 304 14.78 -13.26 -4.03
CA LEU A 304 15.43 -14.10 -3.03
C LEU A 304 15.27 -13.55 -1.60
N ILE A 305 15.31 -12.23 -1.43
CA ILE A 305 14.99 -11.61 -0.13
C ILE A 305 13.53 -11.87 0.23
N VAL A 306 12.58 -11.71 -0.71
CA VAL A 306 11.16 -12.06 -0.46
C VAL A 306 11.02 -13.54 -0.09
N ARG A 307 11.74 -14.44 -0.78
CA ARG A 307 11.74 -15.86 -0.47
C ARG A 307 12.24 -16.15 0.94
N SER A 308 13.29 -15.47 1.41
CA SER A 308 13.74 -15.65 2.80
C SER A 308 12.65 -15.26 3.81
N ARG A 309 11.80 -14.29 3.48
CA ARG A 309 10.64 -13.91 4.32
C ARG A 309 9.54 -14.96 4.30
N LEU A 310 9.36 -15.66 3.19
CA LEU A 310 8.48 -16.83 3.11
C LEU A 310 9.05 -18.00 3.93
N GLU A 311 10.36 -18.23 3.89
CA GLU A 311 11.04 -19.25 4.72
C GLU A 311 10.88 -18.97 6.22
N GLU A 312 10.99 -17.71 6.65
CA GLU A 312 10.82 -17.28 8.06
C GLU A 312 9.44 -17.64 8.66
N ILE A 313 8.41 -17.84 7.82
CA ILE A 313 7.05 -18.17 8.25
C ILE A 313 6.59 -19.56 7.75
N ASP A 314 7.52 -20.42 7.32
CA ASP A 314 7.24 -21.75 6.77
C ASP A 314 6.24 -21.72 5.58
N ARG A 315 6.37 -20.72 4.69
CA ARG A 315 5.55 -20.56 3.48
C ARG A 315 6.31 -20.58 2.14
N ASP A 316 7.59 -20.95 2.16
CA ASP A 316 8.38 -21.07 0.93
C ASP A 316 7.87 -22.21 0.03
N GLY A 317 7.39 -21.86 -1.16
CA GLY A 317 6.86 -22.81 -2.14
C GLY A 317 5.49 -23.41 -1.80
N THR A 318 4.80 -22.93 -0.75
CA THR A 318 3.56 -23.54 -0.26
C THR A 318 2.31 -22.66 -0.38
N LEU A 319 2.39 -21.51 -1.07
CA LEU A 319 1.24 -20.64 -1.36
C LEU A 319 0.52 -21.08 -2.66
N PRO A 320 -0.63 -21.80 -2.59
CA PRO A 320 -1.28 -22.40 -3.76
C PRO A 320 -1.78 -21.40 -4.80
N ALA A 321 -2.22 -20.20 -4.39
CA ALA A 321 -2.59 -19.15 -5.34
C ALA A 321 -1.37 -18.41 -5.93
N GLY A 322 -0.18 -18.65 -5.37
CA GLY A 322 1.08 -18.13 -5.85
C GLY A 322 1.30 -16.65 -5.57
N VAL A 323 1.93 -15.98 -6.54
CA VAL A 323 2.46 -14.62 -6.46
C VAL A 323 1.67 -13.70 -7.36
N ILE A 324 1.21 -12.59 -6.81
CA ILE A 324 0.61 -11.49 -7.55
C ILE A 324 1.57 -10.31 -7.54
N LEU A 325 2.07 -9.95 -8.72
CA LEU A 325 3.04 -8.88 -8.93
C LEU A 325 2.33 -7.56 -9.27
N THR A 326 2.76 -6.45 -8.68
CA THR A 326 2.21 -5.11 -8.96
C THR A 326 3.30 -4.03 -8.87
N GLY A 327 2.93 -2.78 -9.16
CA GLY A 327 3.86 -1.65 -9.15
C GLY A 327 4.62 -1.49 -10.46
N GLY A 328 5.38 -0.40 -10.56
CA GLY A 328 6.06 -0.01 -11.80
C GLY A 328 7.17 -0.99 -12.24
N GLY A 329 7.86 -1.64 -11.30
CA GLY A 329 8.92 -2.59 -11.58
C GLY A 329 8.43 -3.88 -12.24
N CYS A 330 7.14 -4.22 -12.08
CA CYS A 330 6.54 -5.42 -12.67
C CYS A 330 6.24 -5.30 -14.17
N LYS A 331 6.49 -4.13 -14.76
CA LYS A 331 6.42 -3.92 -16.21
C LYS A 331 7.64 -4.46 -16.97
N LEU A 332 8.69 -4.89 -16.27
CA LEU A 332 9.83 -5.54 -16.90
C LEU A 332 9.40 -6.87 -17.52
N GLU A 333 9.70 -7.05 -18.79
CA GLU A 333 9.40 -8.29 -19.49
C GLU A 333 10.12 -9.48 -18.83
N GLY A 334 9.51 -10.67 -18.84
CA GLY A 334 10.11 -11.89 -18.28
C GLY A 334 10.08 -11.99 -16.75
N ILE A 335 9.57 -10.98 -16.03
CA ILE A 335 9.53 -10.97 -14.57
C ILE A 335 8.64 -12.09 -14.00
N ILE A 336 7.61 -12.50 -14.73
CA ILE A 336 6.69 -13.57 -14.31
C ILE A 336 7.44 -14.91 -14.25
N GLU A 337 8.18 -15.24 -15.30
CA GLU A 337 9.01 -16.45 -15.38
C GLU A 337 10.09 -16.43 -14.30
N LEU A 338 10.84 -15.32 -14.18
CA LEU A 338 11.89 -15.19 -13.16
C LEU A 338 11.33 -15.34 -11.74
N SER A 339 10.13 -14.82 -11.48
CA SER A 339 9.44 -14.98 -10.19
C SER A 339 9.03 -16.42 -9.94
N LYS A 340 8.51 -17.14 -10.96
CA LYS A 340 8.17 -18.56 -10.85
C LYS A 340 9.39 -19.41 -10.49
N GLU A 341 10.51 -19.16 -11.18
CA GLU A 341 11.76 -19.88 -10.97
C GLU A 341 12.36 -19.60 -9.58
N THR A 342 12.38 -18.32 -9.18
CA THR A 342 13.04 -17.90 -7.93
C THR A 342 12.22 -18.26 -6.68
N LEU A 343 10.91 -18.00 -6.72
CA LEU A 343 9.99 -18.20 -5.60
C LEU A 343 9.40 -19.62 -5.56
N ARG A 344 9.52 -20.40 -6.65
CA ARG A 344 8.93 -21.76 -6.77
C ARG A 344 7.42 -21.78 -6.56
N LEU A 345 6.76 -20.71 -6.99
CA LEU A 345 5.32 -20.50 -6.91
C LEU A 345 4.77 -20.12 -8.29
N PRO A 346 3.49 -20.38 -8.58
CA PRO A 346 2.83 -19.71 -9.70
C PRO A 346 2.99 -18.19 -9.56
N ALA A 347 3.11 -17.46 -10.66
CA ALA A 347 3.20 -16.01 -10.64
C ALA A 347 2.40 -15.41 -11.79
N GLN A 348 1.84 -14.22 -11.55
CA GLN A 348 1.15 -13.40 -12.53
C GLN A 348 1.19 -11.92 -12.13
N ILE A 349 0.98 -11.03 -13.09
CA ILE A 349 0.75 -9.60 -12.81
C ILE A 349 -0.69 -9.43 -12.34
N GLY A 350 -0.88 -8.68 -11.26
CA GLY A 350 -2.20 -8.35 -10.73
C GLY A 350 -2.98 -7.49 -11.71
N THR A 351 -4.24 -7.86 -11.90
CA THR A 351 -5.22 -7.08 -12.67
C THR A 351 -6.35 -6.69 -11.72
N PRO A 352 -6.87 -5.45 -11.81
CA PRO A 352 -8.01 -5.05 -11.00
C PRO A 352 -9.19 -5.99 -11.20
N LEU A 353 -9.71 -6.54 -10.11
CA LEU A 353 -10.90 -7.42 -10.12
C LEU A 353 -12.21 -6.64 -9.96
N VAL A 354 -12.10 -5.33 -9.81
CA VAL A 354 -13.21 -4.43 -9.48
C VAL A 354 -13.74 -3.84 -10.77
N GLU A 355 -15.04 -3.97 -11.01
CA GLU A 355 -15.68 -3.30 -12.13
C GLU A 355 -15.70 -1.79 -11.87
N VAL A 356 -14.93 -1.05 -12.68
CA VAL A 356 -14.84 0.40 -12.64
C VAL A 356 -15.36 1.00 -13.94
N ASN A 357 -16.08 2.11 -13.82
CA ASN A 357 -16.48 2.96 -14.93
C ASN A 357 -15.61 4.22 -15.00
N GLY A 358 -15.69 4.94 -16.13
CA GLY A 358 -14.98 6.19 -16.34
C GLY A 358 -13.59 5.98 -16.94
N LEU A 359 -12.54 6.29 -16.18
CA LEU A 359 -11.14 6.26 -16.63
C LEU A 359 -10.52 4.86 -16.65
N VAL A 360 -11.19 3.90 -17.28
CA VAL A 360 -10.85 2.46 -17.24
C VAL A 360 -9.42 2.17 -17.71
N ASP A 361 -8.96 2.78 -18.80
CA ASP A 361 -7.62 2.54 -19.38
C ASP A 361 -6.46 2.87 -18.41
N LYS A 362 -6.68 3.79 -17.46
CA LYS A 362 -5.69 4.13 -16.44
C LYS A 362 -5.71 3.15 -15.27
N VAL A 363 -6.84 2.50 -14.99
CA VAL A 363 -6.99 1.63 -13.82
C VAL A 363 -6.31 0.28 -14.03
N ASP A 364 -6.27 -0.21 -15.27
CA ASP A 364 -5.66 -1.49 -15.61
C ASP A 364 -4.13 -1.51 -15.50
N ASP A 365 -3.49 -0.34 -15.44
CA ASP A 365 -2.05 -0.25 -15.24
C ASP A 365 -1.71 -0.50 -13.74
N PRO A 366 -0.89 -1.54 -13.42
CA PRO A 366 -0.57 -1.93 -12.04
C PRO A 366 -0.01 -0.81 -11.17
N VAL A 367 0.54 0.23 -11.81
CA VAL A 367 0.99 1.46 -11.19
C VAL A 367 -0.08 2.17 -10.36
N TYR A 368 -1.36 2.08 -10.73
CA TYR A 368 -2.45 2.82 -10.06
C TYR A 368 -3.19 1.98 -9.02
N ALA A 369 -2.92 0.68 -8.95
CA ALA A 369 -3.63 -0.27 -8.10
C ALA A 369 -3.65 0.17 -6.62
N THR A 370 -2.56 0.73 -6.11
CA THR A 370 -2.47 1.25 -4.73
C THR A 370 -3.41 2.43 -4.52
N SER A 371 -3.35 3.45 -5.38
CA SER A 371 -4.22 4.64 -5.28
C SER A 371 -5.72 4.30 -5.40
N VAL A 372 -6.07 3.36 -6.28
CA VAL A 372 -7.43 2.84 -6.43
C VAL A 372 -7.84 2.08 -5.17
N GLY A 373 -6.96 1.23 -4.62
CA GLY A 373 -7.22 0.47 -3.41
C GLY A 373 -7.42 1.34 -2.18
N LEU A 374 -6.65 2.44 -2.07
CA LEU A 374 -6.80 3.45 -1.03
C LEU A 374 -8.17 4.14 -1.12
N MET A 375 -8.58 4.51 -2.33
CA MET A 375 -9.89 5.10 -2.59
C MET A 375 -11.02 4.13 -2.23
N LEU A 376 -10.91 2.85 -2.61
CA LEU A 376 -11.89 1.82 -2.23
C LEU A 376 -11.92 1.57 -0.73
N TRP A 377 -10.78 1.67 -0.05
CA TRP A 377 -10.69 1.53 1.39
C TRP A 377 -11.49 2.61 2.12
N GLY A 378 -11.47 3.84 1.60
CA GLY A 378 -12.21 4.97 2.18
C GLY A 378 -13.70 4.98 1.86
N LYS A 379 -14.23 4.04 1.08
CA LYS A 379 -15.65 3.97 0.68
C LYS A 379 -16.61 4.06 1.88
N ASP A 380 -16.33 3.29 2.92
CA ASP A 380 -17.22 3.13 4.08
C ASP A 380 -16.90 4.11 5.22
N LYS A 381 -15.84 4.93 5.06
CA LYS A 381 -15.30 5.83 6.09
C LYS A 381 -15.66 7.30 5.88
N THR A 382 -16.36 7.63 4.79
CA THR A 382 -16.71 9.00 4.46
C THR A 382 -18.03 9.41 5.11
N ALA A 383 -17.95 10.33 6.09
CA ALA A 383 -19.09 11.16 6.47
C ALA A 383 -19.53 12.03 5.27
N PRO A 384 -20.81 12.41 5.14
CA PRO A 384 -21.32 13.09 3.95
C PRO A 384 -20.56 14.40 3.69
N ALA A 385 -19.82 14.45 2.59
CA ALA A 385 -19.06 15.61 2.12
C ALA A 385 -19.93 16.69 1.46
N PHE A 386 -21.18 16.88 1.92
CA PHE A 386 -22.10 17.86 1.37
C PHE A 386 -22.51 18.90 2.42
N GLN A 387 -21.85 20.06 2.36
CA GLN A 387 -22.52 21.33 2.64
C GLN A 387 -22.45 22.14 1.35
N LEU A 388 -23.60 22.22 0.67
CA LEU A 388 -23.84 23.25 -0.33
C LEU A 388 -23.64 24.59 0.35
N ASP A 389 -22.77 25.40 -0.24
CA ASP A 389 -22.52 26.77 0.17
C ASP A 389 -23.77 27.59 -0.19
N SER A 390 -24.77 27.57 0.70
CA SER A 390 -25.92 28.48 0.65
C SER A 390 -25.72 29.52 1.74
N GLY A 391 -25.25 30.69 1.33
CA GLY A 391 -25.22 31.85 2.19
C GLY A 391 -26.60 32.16 2.76
N SER A 392 -26.75 32.05 4.08
CA SER A 392 -27.70 32.87 4.83
C SER A 392 -27.24 33.02 6.28
N VAL A 393 -26.92 34.26 6.62
CA VAL A 393 -26.59 34.79 7.93
C VAL A 393 -27.79 34.63 8.88
N SER A 394 -27.80 33.65 9.78
CA SER A 394 -28.62 33.69 11.02
C SER A 394 -28.37 32.50 11.96
N GLY A 395 -27.20 32.40 12.60
CA GLY A 395 -26.97 31.31 13.57
C GLY A 395 -25.85 31.47 14.59
N ILE A 396 -25.16 32.61 14.61
CA ILE A 396 -24.01 32.84 15.52
C ILE A 396 -24.43 33.38 16.90
N LEU A 397 -25.74 33.51 17.19
CA LEU A 397 -26.21 34.20 18.41
C LEU A 397 -26.66 33.31 19.59
N ASP A 398 -26.67 31.98 19.48
CA ASP A 398 -27.24 31.13 20.56
C ASP A 398 -26.28 30.22 21.34
N LYS A 399 -24.96 30.20 21.03
CA LYS A 399 -24.00 29.40 21.82
C LYS A 399 -23.12 30.18 22.81
N ALA A 400 -23.29 31.49 22.91
CA ALA A 400 -22.57 32.32 23.89
C ALA A 400 -23.32 32.53 25.24
N LYS A 401 -24.55 32.01 25.39
CA LYS A 401 -25.35 32.16 26.62
C LYS A 401 -25.36 30.95 27.56
N GLY A 402 -24.75 29.82 27.17
CA GLY A 402 -24.75 28.58 27.97
C GLY A 402 -23.53 28.40 28.89
N PHE A 403 -22.44 29.14 28.70
CA PHE A 403 -21.15 28.84 29.34
C PHE A 403 -20.75 29.77 30.49
N LEU A 404 -21.60 30.75 30.85
CA LEU A 404 -21.33 31.75 31.90
C LEU A 404 -22.25 31.66 33.13
N LYS A 405 -22.92 30.51 33.33
CA LYS A 405 -23.82 30.30 34.49
C LYS A 405 -23.39 29.16 35.43
N GLN A 406 -22.19 28.60 35.27
CA GLN A 406 -21.72 27.49 36.10
C GLN A 406 -20.48 27.82 36.95
N PHE A 407 -20.10 29.10 37.05
CA PHE A 407 -19.11 29.56 38.03
C PHE A 407 -19.65 30.76 38.83
N MET A 408 -19.96 30.45 40.10
CA MET A 408 -20.20 31.32 41.27
C MET A 408 -21.62 31.82 41.56
N PRO A 409 -22.03 31.87 42.86
CA PRO A 409 -21.64 31.06 44.02
C PRO A 409 -22.54 29.84 44.23
#